data_AF-A0A921CM05-F1
#
_entry.id   AF-A0A921CM05-F1
#
_cell.length_a   1.000
_cell.length_b   1.000
_cell.length_c   1.000
_cell.angle_alpha   90.00
_cell.angle_beta   90.00
_cell.angle_gamma   90.00
#
_symmetry.space_group_name_H-M   'P 1'
#
loop_
_entity.id
_entity.type
_entity.pdbx_description
1 polymer ?
#
loop_
_entity_poly.entity_id
_entity_poly.type
_entity_poly.pdbx_seq_one_letter_code
_entity_poly.pdbx_strand_id
1 'polypeptide(L)' 'MMFGRHGFGPGFGFGGGCGCRHGLGPHFHRHFLTKDERLARVKDYLEALRAEEKAVEEYLKKLANEE' A
#
# COMPACT_ATOMS: atom_id res chain seq x y z
N MET A 1 -34.64 -3.62 41.94
CA MET A 1 -33.27 -4.19 41.85
C MET A 1 -32.34 -3.10 41.34
N MET A 2 -31.30 -2.74 42.09
CA MET A 2 -30.39 -1.62 41.82
C MET A 2 -29.15 -2.08 41.04
N PHE A 3 -28.87 -1.43 39.91
CA PHE A 3 -27.60 -1.57 39.18
C PHE A 3 -26.54 -0.68 39.83
N GLY A 4 -25.43 -1.29 40.24
CA GLY A 4 -24.25 -0.56 40.65
C GLY A 4 -23.07 -1.46 41.05
N ARG A 5 -21.90 -1.07 40.53
CA ARG A 5 -20.57 -1.07 41.18
C ARG A 5 -19.56 -2.14 40.76
N HIS A 6 -18.51 -1.61 40.14
CA HIS A 6 -17.13 -2.08 40.02
C HIS A 6 -16.60 -2.96 41.15
N GLY A 7 -15.74 -3.92 40.79
CA GLY A 7 -14.74 -4.49 41.71
C GLY A 7 -14.21 -5.86 41.28
N PHE A 8 -13.30 -5.92 40.31
CA PHE A 8 -12.39 -7.07 40.18
C PHE A 8 -11.06 -6.69 40.86
N GLY A 9 -10.57 -7.57 41.71
CA GLY A 9 -9.68 -7.30 42.85
C GLY A 9 -8.23 -6.88 42.54
N PRO A 10 -7.44 -6.64 43.61
CA PRO A 10 -6.13 -6.02 43.53
C PRO A 10 -5.08 -7.00 43.03
N GLY A 11 -4.18 -6.49 42.19
CA GLY A 11 -3.18 -7.27 41.49
C GLY A 11 -2.03 -7.80 42.35
N PHE A 12 -1.30 -8.75 41.78
CA PHE A 12 0.12 -9.04 42.02
C PHE A 12 0.65 -9.89 40.85
N GLY A 13 1.82 -9.54 40.31
CA GLY A 13 2.76 -10.54 39.75
C GLY A 13 2.88 -10.70 38.23
N PHE A 14 3.72 -9.85 37.62
CA PHE A 14 4.74 -10.16 36.61
C PHE A 14 4.61 -11.44 35.74
N GLY A 15 4.43 -11.24 34.43
CA GLY A 15 4.75 -12.26 33.43
C GLY A 15 4.27 -11.95 32.01
N GLY A 16 5.17 -11.42 31.16
CA GLY A 16 5.13 -11.63 29.71
C GLY A 16 4.09 -10.81 28.92
N GLY A 17 4.48 -9.64 28.46
CA GLY A 17 3.75 -8.91 27.43
C GLY A 17 4.62 -7.82 26.82
N CYS A 18 5.48 -8.22 25.89
CA CYS A 18 6.32 -7.32 25.10
C CYS A 18 5.47 -6.19 24.49
N GLY A 19 6.01 -4.98 24.57
CA GLY A 19 5.32 -3.73 24.27
C GLY A 19 4.65 -3.71 22.92
N CYS A 20 3.46 -3.12 22.89
CA CYS A 20 2.92 -2.29 21.81
C CYS A 20 1.49 -1.90 22.22
N ARG A 21 1.38 -0.95 23.16
CA ARG A 21 0.16 -0.16 23.33
C ARG A 21 0.03 0.76 22.11
N HIS A 22 -0.31 0.20 20.94
CA HIS A 22 -0.77 0.98 19.79
C HIS A 22 -2.24 1.34 20.02
N GLY A 23 -2.46 2.27 20.96
CA GLY A 23 -3.69 3.02 20.97
C GLY A 23 -3.80 3.79 19.66
N LEU A 24 -4.86 3.52 18.90
CA LEU A 24 -5.64 4.50 18.15
C LEU A 24 -4.85 5.75 17.71
N GLY A 25 -3.91 5.58 16.78
CA GLY A 25 -3.31 6.69 16.03
C GLY A 25 -4.31 7.24 15.00
N PRO A 26 -4.10 8.45 14.46
CA PRO A 26 -4.98 9.03 13.45
C PRO A 26 -5.10 8.03 12.30
N HIS A 27 -6.35 7.64 12.03
CA HIS A 27 -6.75 6.64 11.06
C HIS A 27 -5.79 6.53 9.87
N PHE A 28 -4.98 5.47 9.84
CA PHE A 28 -4.27 5.08 8.63
C PHE A 28 -5.32 4.57 7.63
N HIS A 29 -6.02 5.51 6.98
CA HIS A 29 -6.90 5.21 5.87
C HIS A 29 -6.03 4.71 4.73
N ARG A 30 -5.93 3.38 4.61
CA ARG A 30 -5.36 2.76 3.42
C ARG A 30 -6.27 3.13 2.25
N HIS A 31 -5.85 4.13 1.46
CA HIS A 31 -6.51 4.47 0.22
C HIS A 31 -6.20 3.39 -0.81
N PHE A 32 -7.13 2.46 -1.00
CA PHE A 32 -7.10 1.54 -2.12
C PHE A 32 -7.61 2.25 -3.36
N LEU A 33 -6.90 2.06 -4.47
CA LEU A 33 -7.30 2.63 -5.75
C LEU A 33 -8.66 2.07 -6.19
N THR A 34 -9.51 2.96 -6.65
CA THR A 34 -10.74 2.60 -7.35
C THR A 34 -10.42 1.90 -8.66
N LYS A 35 -11.42 1.22 -9.25
CA LYS A 35 -11.24 0.54 -10.54
C LYS A 35 -10.82 1.52 -11.64
N ASP A 36 -11.39 2.71 -11.65
CA ASP A 36 -11.11 3.74 -12.66
C ASP A 36 -9.69 4.28 -12.54
N GLU A 37 -9.22 4.54 -11.32
CA GLU A 37 -7.82 4.96 -11.08
C GLU A 37 -6.82 3.86 -11.47
N ARG A 38 -7.16 2.60 -11.23
CA ARG A 38 -6.33 1.48 -11.69
C ARG A 38 -6.29 1.40 -13.21
N LEU A 39 -7.43 1.60 -13.88
CA LEU A 39 -7.50 1.61 -15.33
C LEU A 39 -6.71 2.77 -15.93
N ALA A 40 -6.80 3.97 -15.36
CA ALA A 40 -6.03 5.14 -15.79
C ALA A 40 -4.52 4.83 -15.74
N ARG A 41 -4.01 4.37 -14.59
CA ARG A 41 -2.60 4.01 -14.44
C ARG A 41 -2.13 2.95 -15.44
N VAL A 42 -2.96 1.95 -15.72
CA VAL A 42 -2.61 0.90 -16.68
C VAL A 42 -2.58 1.43 -18.10
N LYS A 43 -3.49 2.35 -18.47
CA LYS A 43 -3.47 3.02 -19.77
C LYS A 43 -2.21 3.87 -19.94
N ASP A 44 -1.90 4.68 -18.95
CA ASP A 44 -0.69 5.53 -18.96
C ASP A 44 0.57 4.66 -19.09
N TYR A 45 0.63 3.56 -18.35
CA TYR A 45 1.73 2.60 -18.43
C TYR A 45 1.85 1.94 -19.80
N LEU A 46 0.72 1.60 -20.44
CA LEU A 46 0.70 1.03 -21.78
C LEU A 46 1.18 2.03 -22.84
N GLU A 47 0.86 3.32 -22.69
CA GLU A 47 1.36 4.36 -23.59
C GLU A 47 2.87 4.55 -23.46
N ALA A 48 3.41 4.51 -22.23
CA ALA A 48 4.84 4.56 -21.98
C ALA A 48 5.58 3.39 -22.65
N LEU A 49 5.09 2.17 -22.49
CA LEU A 49 5.68 0.98 -23.12
C LEU A 49 5.68 1.07 -24.66
N ARG A 50 4.62 1.59 -25.28
CA ARG A 50 4.57 1.78 -26.73
C ARG A 50 5.57 2.83 -27.21
N ALA A 51 5.85 3.86 -26.41
CA ALA A 51 6.86 4.85 -26.73
C ALA A 51 8.27 4.22 -26.68
N GLU A 52 8.53 3.41 -25.65
CA GLU A 52 9.79 2.67 -25.52
C GLU A 52 9.97 1.66 -26.67
N GLU A 53 8.93 0.91 -27.03
CA GLU A 53 8.97 -0.04 -28.16
C GLU A 53 9.38 0.66 -29.45
N LYS A 54 8.77 1.80 -29.77
CA LYS A 54 9.14 2.60 -30.96
C LYS A 54 10.59 3.08 -30.91
N ALA A 55 11.05 3.54 -29.75
CA ALA A 55 12.43 3.99 -29.59
C ALA A 55 13.43 2.84 -29.82
N VAL A 56 13.11 1.64 -29.32
CA VAL A 56 13.90 0.43 -29.55
C VAL A 56 13.88 0.04 -31.03
N GLU A 57 12.72 0.04 -31.69
CA GLU A 57 12.61 -0.23 -33.12
C GLU A 57 13.43 0.73 -33.97
N GLU A 58 13.41 2.03 -33.66
CA GLU A 58 14.23 3.03 -34.34
C GLU A 58 15.73 2.77 -34.13
N TYR A 59 16.12 2.38 -32.92
CA TYR A 59 17.51 2.03 -32.62
C TYR A 59 17.95 0.78 -33.38
N LEU A 60 17.10 -0.25 -33.46
CA LEU A 60 17.36 -1.44 -34.27
C LEU A 60 17.51 -1.10 -35.75
N LYS A 61 16.69 -0.20 -36.29
CA LYS A 61 16.85 0.30 -37.67
C LYS A 61 18.16 1.04 -37.87
N LYS A 62 18.62 1.83 -36.90
CA LYS A 62 19.93 2.49 -36.98
C LYS A 62 21.04 1.45 -37.02
N LEU A 63 21.05 0.51 -36.08
CA LEU A 63 22.05 -0.57 -36.04
C LEU A 63 22.03 -1.45 -37.30
N ALA A 64 20.86 -1.71 -37.89
CA ALA A 64 20.76 -2.49 -39.13
C ALA A 64 21.27 -1.74 -40.37
N ASN A 65 21.38 -0.40 -40.31
CA ASN A 65 21.88 0.45 -41.39
C ASN A 65 23.30 0.99 -41.11
N GLU A 66 23.88 0.68 -39.95
CA GLU A 66 25.30 0.91 -39.65
C GLU A 66 26.07 -0.31 -40.20
N GLU A 67 26.72 -0.11 -41.36
CA GLU A 67 27.66 -1.06 -42.00
C GLU A 67 28.87 -1.41 -41.12
#